data_AF-A0A6A4K2B1-F1
#
_entry.id   AF-A0A6A4K2B1-F1
#
_cell.length_a   1.000
_cell.length_b   1.000
_cell.length_c   1.000
_cell.angle_alpha   90.00
_cell.angle_beta   90.00
_cell.angle_gamma   90.00
#
_symmetry.space_group_name_H-M   'P 1'
#
loop_
_entity.id
_entity.type
_entity.pdbx_description
1 polymer ?
#
loop_
_entity_poly.entity_id
_entity_poly.type
_entity_poly.pdbx_seq_one_letter_code
_entity_poly.pdbx_strand_id
1 'polypeptide(L)'
;MSQEVDEINLTPQELQVLSELDSRQFGFLKLNEAEHVKKKELVTKAIKYLERMLIQAQEEKEVRKELGNGEEPLATSINIDPKTYCKLGHFHLLLEDYAKAMSAYQKFFKLKPDHWKDPCFLYGQGLVYFHYNAFQW
;
A
#
# COMPACT_ATOMS: atom_id res chain seq x y z
N MET A 1 -6.67 -28.83 5.00
CA MET A 1 -6.05 -27.92 5.98
C MET A 1 -6.76 -26.60 5.86
N SER A 2 -7.60 -26.28 6.84
CA SER A 2 -8.51 -25.15 6.81
C SER A 2 -7.70 -23.86 6.71
N GLN A 3 -7.82 -23.15 5.59
CA GLN A 3 -7.37 -21.76 5.50
C GLN A 3 -8.30 -20.97 6.41
N GLU A 4 -7.83 -20.64 7.63
CA GLU A 4 -8.42 -19.58 8.42
C GLU A 4 -8.31 -18.31 7.59
N VAL A 5 -9.40 -18.00 6.88
CA VAL A 5 -9.62 -16.68 6.31
C VAL A 5 -9.86 -15.80 7.52
N ASP A 6 -8.78 -15.37 8.18
CA ASP A 6 -8.84 -14.26 9.11
C ASP A 6 -9.48 -13.13 8.34
N GLU A 7 -10.77 -12.88 8.60
CA GLU A 7 -11.43 -11.67 8.17
C GLU A 7 -10.65 -10.53 8.80
N ILE A 8 -9.77 -9.91 8.01
CA ILE A 8 -9.05 -8.72 8.46
C ILE A 8 -10.07 -7.57 8.47
N ASN A 9 -10.91 -7.57 9.49
CA ASN A 9 -11.85 -6.48 9.76
C ASN A 9 -11.07 -5.38 10.50
N LEU A 10 -10.93 -4.24 9.84
CA LEU A 10 -10.41 -3.01 10.43
C LEU A 10 -11.58 -2.22 11.00
N THR A 11 -11.49 -1.85 12.27
CA THR A 11 -12.50 -1.00 12.91
C THR A 11 -12.45 0.43 12.35
N PRO A 12 -13.53 1.22 12.44
CA PRO A 12 -13.51 2.61 11.97
C PRO A 12 -12.45 3.46 12.68
N GLN A 13 -12.16 3.16 13.94
CA GLN A 13 -11.11 3.81 14.72
C GLN A 13 -9.71 3.46 14.20
N GLU A 14 -9.47 2.18 13.90
CA GLU A 14 -8.24 1.72 13.25
C GLU A 14 -8.04 2.38 11.88
N LEU A 15 -9.10 2.49 11.07
CA LEU A 15 -9.07 3.17 9.78
C LEU A 15 -8.76 4.66 9.91
N GLN A 16 -9.33 5.35 10.91
CA GLN A 16 -9.02 6.75 11.19
C GLN A 16 -7.53 6.93 11.48
N VAL A 17 -6.97 6.12 12.38
CA VAL A 17 -5.53 6.15 12.71
C VAL A 17 -4.67 5.89 11.47
N LEU A 18 -5.03 4.88 10.66
CA LEU A 18 -4.31 4.55 9.42
C LEU A 18 -4.41 5.66 8.36
N SER A 19 -5.52 6.40 8.34
CA SER A 19 -5.73 7.50 7.39
C SER A 19 -4.79 8.68 7.64
N GLU A 20 -4.44 8.91 8.91
CA GLU A 20 -3.53 9.96 9.36
C GLU A 20 -2.07 9.60 9.06
N LEU A 21 -1.76 8.32 8.81
CA LEU A 21 -0.39 7.89 8.54
C LEU A 21 0.05 8.21 7.10
N ASP A 22 1.21 8.85 6.96
CA ASP A 22 1.83 9.22 5.69
C ASP A 22 3.36 9.21 5.77
N SER A 23 4.02 9.47 4.63
CA SER A 23 5.49 9.49 4.53
C SER A 23 6.17 10.52 5.43
N ARG A 24 5.49 11.62 5.81
CA ARG A 24 6.11 12.72 6.59
C ARG A 24 6.42 12.31 8.02
N GLN A 25 5.80 11.25 8.50
CA GLN A 25 6.09 10.69 9.83
C GLN A 25 7.37 9.84 9.83
N PHE A 26 7.93 9.52 8.66
CA PHE A 26 9.20 8.82 8.57
C PHE A 26 10.30 9.62 9.29
N GLY A 27 11.03 8.98 10.20
CA GLY A 27 12.04 9.59 11.07
C GLY A 27 11.51 10.16 12.40
N PHE A 28 10.22 10.50 12.49
CA PHE A 28 9.57 10.94 13.74
C PHE A 28 8.85 9.80 14.45
N LEU A 29 8.15 8.96 13.68
CA LEU A 29 7.44 7.79 14.15
C LEU A 29 8.26 6.54 13.81
N LYS A 30 8.95 6.00 14.81
CA LYS A 30 9.76 4.79 14.64
C LYS A 30 8.96 3.56 15.02
N LEU A 31 8.19 3.04 14.06
CA LEU A 31 7.35 1.86 14.30
C LEU A 31 8.13 0.62 14.74
N ASN A 32 9.44 0.57 14.47
CA ASN A 32 10.32 -0.53 14.88
C ASN A 32 10.73 -0.49 16.36
N GLU A 33 10.44 0.59 17.10
CA GLU A 33 10.73 0.68 18.54
C GLU A 33 9.65 0.00 19.40
N ALA A 34 10.05 -0.50 20.57
CA ALA A 34 9.17 -1.25 21.48
C ALA A 34 7.97 -0.42 22.00
N GLU A 35 8.08 0.91 22.01
CA GLU A 35 7.01 1.82 22.40
C GLU A 35 5.83 1.81 21.42
N HIS A 36 6.03 1.34 20.18
CA HIS A 36 5.07 1.45 19.09
C HIS A 36 4.56 0.11 18.58
N VAL A 37 4.73 -0.98 19.34
CA VAL A 37 4.32 -2.34 18.96
C VAL A 37 2.85 -2.39 18.50
N LYS A 38 1.92 -1.79 19.25
CA LYS A 38 0.49 -1.77 18.88
C LYS A 38 0.23 -1.08 17.54
N LYS A 39 0.91 0.04 17.28
CA LYS A 39 0.80 0.77 16.00
C LYS A 39 1.45 -0.02 14.86
N LYS A 40 2.60 -0.64 15.11
CA LYS A 40 3.29 -1.52 14.15
C LYS A 40 2.40 -2.70 13.74
N GLU A 41 1.78 -3.37 14.70
CA GLU A 41 0.83 -4.47 14.45
C GLU A 41 -0.35 -4.00 13.61
N LEU A 42 -0.93 -2.83 13.94
CA LEU A 42 -2.02 -2.22 13.18
C LEU A 42 -1.61 -1.92 11.73
N VAL A 43 -0.44 -1.30 11.52
CA VAL A 43 0.08 -1.02 10.17
C VAL A 43 0.35 -2.32 9.41
N THR A 44 0.88 -3.34 10.07
CA THR A 44 1.13 -4.66 9.45
C THR A 44 -0.18 -5.34 9.06
N LYS A 45 -1.22 -5.25 9.89
CA LYS A 45 -2.58 -5.73 9.60
C LYS A 45 -3.16 -5.00 8.39
N ALA A 46 -2.99 -3.68 8.32
CA ALA A 46 -3.43 -2.85 7.20
C ALA A 46 -2.73 -3.23 5.88
N ILE A 47 -1.41 -3.44 5.90
CA ILE A 47 -0.64 -3.91 4.74
C ILE A 47 -1.21 -5.23 4.22
N LYS A 48 -1.38 -6.22 5.09
CA LYS A 48 -1.93 -7.54 4.70
C LYS A 48 -3.32 -7.41 4.07
N TYR A 49 -4.17 -6.54 4.62
CA TYR A 49 -5.49 -6.26 4.06
C TYR A 49 -5.40 -5.66 2.66
N LEU A 50 -4.59 -4.60 2.48
CA LEU A 50 -4.40 -3.95 1.19
C LEU A 50 -3.78 -4.90 0.16
N GLU A 51 -2.76 -5.69 0.54
CA GLU A 51 -2.15 -6.69 -0.35
C GLU A 51 -3.16 -7.73 -0.82
N ARG A 52 -4.01 -8.26 0.07
CA ARG A 52 -5.08 -9.20 -0.30
C ARG A 52 -6.08 -8.57 -1.26
N MET A 53 -6.53 -7.34 -0.99
CA MET A 53 -7.42 -6.61 -1.91
C MET A 53 -6.79 -6.41 -3.29
N LEU A 54 -5.49 -6.10 -3.34
CA LEU A 54 -4.76 -5.91 -4.60
C LEU A 54 -4.62 -7.20 -5.39
N ILE A 55 -4.38 -8.33 -4.71
CA ILE A 55 -4.28 -9.65 -5.35
C ILE A 55 -5.64 -10.03 -5.94
N GLN A 56 -6.72 -9.92 -5.17
CA GLN A 56 -8.06 -10.26 -5.63
C GLN A 56 -8.47 -9.44 -6.86
N ALA A 57 -8.23 -8.13 -6.85
CA ALA A 57 -8.54 -7.27 -7.99
C ALA A 57 -7.70 -7.59 -9.24
N GLN A 58 -6.46 -8.07 -9.06
CA GLN A 58 -5.62 -8.50 -10.18
C GLN A 58 -6.09 -9.84 -10.75
N GLU A 59 -6.45 -10.80 -9.89
CA GLU A 59 -6.99 -12.10 -10.29
C GLU A 59 -8.29 -11.94 -11.09
N GLU A 60 -9.22 -11.10 -10.62
CA GLU A 60 -10.45 -10.78 -11.36
C GLU A 60 -10.16 -10.18 -12.73
N LYS A 61 -9.12 -9.35 -12.83
CA LYS A 61 -8.70 -8.73 -14.10
C LYS A 61 -8.09 -9.73 -15.08
N GLU A 62 -7.27 -10.67 -14.59
CA GLU A 62 -6.69 -11.73 -15.43
C GLU A 62 -7.77 -12.72 -15.88
N VAL A 63 -8.66 -13.17 -14.98
CA VAL A 63 -9.81 -14.02 -15.33
C VAL A 63 -10.69 -13.35 -16.39
N ARG A 64 -10.94 -12.03 -16.27
CA ARG A 64 -11.68 -11.26 -17.27
C ARG A 64 -10.96 -11.18 -18.62
N LYS A 65 -9.62 -11.13 -18.62
CA LYS A 65 -8.81 -11.10 -19.83
C LYS A 65 -8.81 -12.46 -20.55
N GLU A 66 -8.87 -13.56 -19.79
CA GLU A 66 -8.95 -14.92 -20.31
C GLU A 66 -10.34 -15.27 -20.87
N LEU A 67 -11.41 -14.72 -20.30
CA LEU A 67 -12.80 -14.97 -20.74
C LEU A 67 -13.22 -14.26 -22.05
N GLY A 68 -12.38 -13.39 -22.61
CA GLY A 68 -12.64 -12.72 -23.89
C GLY A 68 -13.65 -11.56 -23.81
N ASN A 69 -13.44 -10.53 -24.65
CA ASN A 69 -14.14 -9.23 -24.69
C ASN A 69 -15.65 -9.27 -25.08
N GLY A 70 -16.43 -10.23 -24.59
CA GLY A 70 -17.83 -10.45 -25.00
C GLY A 70 -18.93 -9.85 -24.13
N GLU A 71 -18.66 -9.54 -22.86
CA GLU A 71 -19.72 -9.17 -21.89
C GLU A 71 -19.49 -7.78 -21.27
N GLU A 72 -20.50 -6.93 -21.41
CA GLU A 72 -20.67 -5.63 -20.74
C GLU A 72 -20.45 -5.75 -19.22
N PRO A 73 -19.93 -4.70 -18.56
CA PRO A 73 -19.39 -4.81 -17.21
C PRO A 73 -20.50 -5.15 -16.20
N LEU A 74 -20.42 -6.34 -15.59
CA LEU A 74 -21.07 -6.58 -14.31
C LEU A 74 -20.45 -5.62 -13.29
N ALA A 75 -21.29 -4.93 -12.53
CA ALA A 75 -21.02 -3.74 -11.72
C ALA A 75 -20.01 -3.89 -10.56
N THR A 76 -19.18 -4.94 -10.56
CA THR A 76 -18.28 -5.33 -9.47
C THR A 76 -16.81 -5.35 -9.88
N SER A 77 -16.40 -4.59 -10.90
CA SER A 77 -14.96 -4.38 -11.13
C SER A 77 -14.37 -3.65 -9.93
N ILE A 78 -13.51 -4.31 -9.15
CA ILE A 78 -12.77 -3.68 -8.06
C ILE A 78 -11.82 -2.65 -8.68
N ASN A 79 -12.28 -1.40 -8.76
CA ASN A 79 -11.47 -0.29 -9.23
C ASN A 79 -10.58 0.18 -8.08
N ILE A 80 -9.34 -0.32 -8.07
CA ILE A 80 -8.34 0.10 -7.09
C ILE A 80 -7.97 1.56 -7.39
N ASP A 81 -8.33 2.47 -6.49
CA ASP A 81 -7.83 3.85 -6.53
C ASP A 81 -6.29 3.80 -6.49
N PRO A 82 -5.57 4.48 -7.40
CA PRO A 82 -4.13 4.65 -7.31
C PRO A 82 -3.66 5.04 -5.90
N LYS A 83 -4.42 5.85 -5.16
CA LYS A 83 -4.08 6.25 -3.79
C LYS A 83 -3.84 5.06 -2.84
N THR A 84 -4.45 3.91 -3.10
CA THR A 84 -4.21 2.66 -2.36
C THR A 84 -2.74 2.23 -2.45
N TYR A 85 -2.13 2.30 -3.63
CA TYR A 85 -0.70 2.00 -3.79
C TYR A 85 0.19 3.03 -3.10
N CYS A 86 -0.22 4.30 -3.10
CA CYS A 86 0.49 5.36 -2.37
C CYS A 86 0.49 5.10 -0.85
N LYS A 87 -0.69 4.79 -0.27
CA LYS A 87 -0.81 4.42 1.14
C LYS A 87 -0.04 3.15 1.50
N LEU A 88 -0.08 2.12 0.66
CA LEU A 88 0.73 0.92 0.85
C LEU A 88 2.23 1.26 0.88
N GLY A 89 2.69 2.12 -0.03
CA GLY A 89 4.06 2.63 -0.04
C GLY A 89 4.43 3.38 1.24
N HIS A 90 3.53 4.24 1.75
CA HIS A 90 3.74 4.93 3.03
C HIS A 90 3.89 3.95 4.19
N PHE A 91 3.05 2.92 4.28
CA PHE A 91 3.13 1.93 5.35
C PHE A 91 4.43 1.13 5.32
N HIS A 92 4.85 0.67 4.14
CA HIS A 92 6.15 -0.01 4.01
C HIS A 92 7.32 0.91 4.34
N LEU A 93 7.25 2.19 3.95
CA LEU A 93 8.26 3.18 4.29
C LEU A 93 8.36 3.38 5.82
N LEU A 94 7.23 3.51 6.52
CA LEU A 94 7.21 3.64 7.99
C LEU A 94 7.67 2.37 8.72
N LEU A 95 7.58 1.21 8.07
CA LEU A 95 8.17 -0.04 8.55
C LEU A 95 9.63 -0.24 8.12
N GLU A 96 10.21 0.72 7.39
CA GLU A 96 11.57 0.68 6.85
C GLU A 96 11.79 -0.46 5.82
N ASP A 97 10.72 -0.96 5.21
CA ASP A 97 10.79 -1.91 4.09
C ASP A 97 10.87 -1.14 2.76
N TYR A 98 12.06 -0.62 2.46
CA TYR A 98 12.31 0.23 1.30
C TYR A 98 12.07 -0.48 -0.04
N ALA A 99 12.29 -1.79 -0.11
CA ALA A 99 12.11 -2.57 -1.33
C ALA A 99 10.64 -2.65 -1.73
N LYS A 100 9.77 -3.01 -0.77
CA LYS A 100 8.33 -3.04 -1.03
C LYS A 100 7.77 -1.64 -1.21
N ALA A 101 8.24 -0.65 -0.43
CA ALA A 101 7.86 0.75 -0.59
C ALA A 101 8.14 1.25 -2.02
N MET A 102 9.33 0.96 -2.57
CA MET A 102 9.69 1.30 -3.95
C MET A 102 8.72 0.67 -4.95
N SER A 103 8.43 -0.63 -4.79
CA SER A 103 7.54 -1.33 -5.72
C SER A 103 6.13 -0.73 -5.75
N ALA A 104 5.60 -0.32 -4.59
CA ALA A 104 4.29 0.30 -4.47
C ALA A 104 4.27 1.71 -5.09
N TYR A 105 5.29 2.53 -4.82
CA TYR A 105 5.43 3.85 -5.42
C TYR A 105 5.59 3.82 -6.94
N GLN A 106 6.32 2.85 -7.48
CA GLN A 106 6.44 2.66 -8.93
C GLN A 106 5.10 2.31 -9.58
N LYS A 107 4.29 1.46 -8.94
CA LYS A 107 2.92 1.17 -9.40
C LYS A 107 2.05 2.43 -9.39
N PHE A 108 2.12 3.22 -8.31
CA PHE A 108 1.40 4.50 -8.21
C PHE A 108 1.79 5.49 -9.32
N PHE A 109 3.10 5.65 -9.55
CA PHE A 109 3.65 6.52 -10.59
C PHE A 109 3.13 6.15 -11.98
N LYS A 110 3.04 4.86 -12.30
CA LYS A 110 2.51 4.37 -13.58
C LYS A 110 1.00 4.58 -13.74
N LEU A 111 0.24 4.48 -12.65
CA LEU A 111 -1.21 4.55 -12.70
C LEU A 111 -1.75 5.99 -12.67
N LYS A 112 -1.06 6.91 -12.01
CA LYS A 112 -1.51 8.29 -11.81
C LYS A 112 -0.63 9.27 -12.60
N PRO A 113 -1.08 9.84 -13.73
CA PRO A 113 -0.29 10.84 -14.48
C PRO A 113 -0.09 12.15 -13.68
N ASP A 114 -1.00 12.45 -12.75
CA ASP A 114 -0.94 13.59 -11.84
C ASP A 114 -0.19 13.29 -10.52
N HIS A 115 0.74 12.32 -10.51
CA HIS A 115 1.47 11.91 -9.31
C HIS A 115 2.24 13.08 -8.65
N TRP A 116 2.66 14.07 -9.42
CA TRP A 116 3.42 15.24 -8.96
C TRP A 116 2.62 16.19 -8.07
N LYS A 117 1.27 16.08 -8.05
CA LYS A 117 0.40 16.89 -7.18
C LYS A 117 0.35 16.36 -5.74
N ASP A 118 0.83 15.14 -5.48
CA ASP A 118 0.84 14.55 -4.16
C ASP A 118 2.24 14.73 -3.51
N PRO A 119 2.40 15.73 -2.62
CA PRO A 119 3.70 16.01 -2.00
C PRO A 119 4.12 14.89 -1.04
N CYS A 120 3.17 14.20 -0.40
CA CYS A 120 3.47 13.08 0.49
C CYS A 120 4.07 11.92 -0.30
N PHE A 121 3.49 11.61 -1.46
CA PHE A 121 4.07 10.62 -2.38
C PHE A 121 5.50 10.99 -2.79
N LEU A 122 5.71 12.21 -3.29
CA LEU A 122 7.03 12.66 -3.77
C LEU A 122 8.07 12.62 -2.64
N TYR A 123 7.70 13.03 -1.43
CA TYR A 123 8.56 12.96 -0.25
C TYR A 123 8.93 11.51 0.07
N GLY A 124 7.94 10.61 0.12
CA GLY A 124 8.16 9.19 0.37
C GLY A 124 9.06 8.54 -0.69
N GLN A 125 8.80 8.80 -1.97
CA GLN A 125 9.62 8.30 -3.08
C GLN A 125 11.06 8.84 -3.01
N GLY A 126 11.21 10.12 -2.69
CA GLY A 126 12.52 10.76 -2.50
C GLY A 126 13.33 10.12 -1.38
N LEU A 127 12.71 9.79 -0.25
CA LEU A 127 13.36 9.08 0.85
C LEU A 127 13.85 7.68 0.43
N VAL A 128 13.03 6.94 -0.31
CA VAL A 128 13.42 5.61 -0.80
C VAL A 128 14.57 5.71 -1.80
N TYR A 129 14.54 6.68 -2.73
CA TYR A 129 15.67 6.92 -3.64
C TYR A 129 16.93 7.33 -2.91
N PHE A 130 16.80 8.22 -1.92
CA PHE A 130 17.92 8.62 -1.07
C PHE A 130 18.52 7.39 -0.38
N HIS A 131 17.70 6.51 0.21
CA HIS A 131 18.18 5.28 0.83
C HIS A 131 18.99 4.40 -0.15
N TYR A 132 18.51 4.19 -1.38
CA TYR A 132 19.23 3.37 -2.38
C TYR A 132 20.47 4.06 -2.98
N ASN A 133 20.49 5.38 -3.08
CA ASN A 133 21.63 6.13 -3.59
C ASN A 133 22.66 6.49 -2.50
N ALA A 134 22.29 6.47 -1.23
CA ALA A 134 23.16 6.80 -0.10
C ALA A 134 24.18 5.70 0.23
N PHE A 135 23.93 4.46 -0.20
CA PHE A 135 24.83 3.32 0.01
C PHE A 135 25.27 2.76 -1.34
N GLN A 136 26.26 3.42 -1.95
CA GLN A 136 27.01 2.86 -3.07
C GLN A 136 28.17 2.04 -2.50
N TRP A 137 28.13 0.73 -2.73
CA TRP A 137 29.25 -0.20 -2.56
C TRP A 137 29.51 -0.90 -3.89
#